data_AF-A0A7N4PEK3-F1
#
_entry.id   AF-A0A7N4PEK3-F1
#
_cell.length_a   1.000
_cell.length_b   1.000
_cell.length_c   1.000
_cell.angle_alpha   90.00
_cell.angle_beta   90.00
_cell.angle_gamma   90.00
#
_symmetry.space_group_name_H-M   'P 1'
#
loop_
_entity.id
_entity.type
_entity.pdbx_description
1 polymer ?
#
loop_
_entity_poly.entity_id
_entity_poly.type
_entity_poly.pdbx_seq_one_letter_code
_entity_poly.pdbx_strand_id
1 'polypeptide(L)'
;MKRSLLLFGLLAGLCGAILVAAQFEDEDEGRILVDNKCQCVRVTSRLVPSKDNPEVEVVERNIRLIVPLKNRENISDPNSPVRTNFVYRLSNLCKKRDPIELELGNEIVTATQSNNWDESCGTCYTYDRNKCYTSTALLDLGGKSTMVTTALTPESCYSD
;
A
#
# COMPACT_ATOMS: atom_id res chain seq x y z
N MET A 1 24.73 -15.73 -47.90
CA MET A 1 23.26 -15.56 -47.73
C MET A 1 22.62 -16.51 -46.72
N LYS A 2 22.96 -17.81 -46.69
CA LYS A 2 22.31 -18.80 -45.78
C LYS A 2 22.52 -18.59 -44.26
N ARG A 3 23.70 -18.12 -43.83
CA ARG A 3 23.99 -17.88 -42.40
C ARG A 3 23.25 -16.67 -41.82
N SER A 4 23.03 -15.63 -42.61
CA SER A 4 22.29 -14.42 -42.17
C SER A 4 20.80 -14.73 -41.94
N LEU A 5 20.18 -15.52 -42.82
CA LEU A 5 18.79 -15.96 -42.66
C LEU A 5 18.60 -16.84 -41.41
N LEU A 6 19.55 -17.71 -41.08
CA LEU A 6 19.50 -18.52 -39.86
C LEU A 6 19.62 -17.66 -38.60
N LEU A 7 20.47 -16.64 -38.62
CA LEU A 7 20.62 -15.69 -37.51
C LEU A 7 19.36 -14.85 -37.32
N PHE A 8 18.73 -14.37 -38.40
CA PHE A 8 17.46 -13.64 -38.33
C PHE A 8 16.30 -14.51 -37.83
N GLY A 9 16.21 -15.77 -38.25
CA GLY A 9 15.21 -16.70 -37.74
C GLY A 9 15.38 -16.99 -36.25
N LEU A 10 16.62 -17.14 -35.78
CA LEU A 10 16.92 -17.39 -34.37
C LEU A 10 16.65 -16.15 -33.50
N LEU A 11 16.99 -14.96 -34.00
CA LEU A 11 16.72 -13.69 -33.31
C LEU A 11 15.21 -13.41 -33.22
N ALA A 12 14.47 -13.68 -34.30
CA ALA A 12 13.01 -13.54 -34.33
C ALA A 12 12.33 -14.53 -33.37
N GLY A 13 12.83 -15.77 -33.29
CA GLY A 13 12.34 -16.76 -32.32
C GLY A 13 12.60 -16.34 -30.87
N LEU A 14 13.78 -15.80 -30.57
CA LEU A 14 14.12 -15.26 -29.25
C LEU A 14 13.26 -14.05 -28.88
N CYS A 15 13.08 -13.09 -29.80
CA CYS A 15 12.20 -11.95 -29.57
C CYS A 15 10.74 -12.40 -29.37
N GLY A 16 10.26 -13.38 -30.13
CA GLY A 16 8.93 -13.95 -29.96
C GLY A 16 8.74 -14.59 -28.58
N ALA A 17 9.72 -15.36 -28.12
CA ALA A 17 9.68 -15.99 -26.79
C ALA A 17 9.71 -14.95 -25.65
N ILE A 18 10.50 -13.89 -25.79
CA ILE A 18 10.56 -12.79 -24.80
C ILE A 18 9.23 -12.02 -24.76
N LEU A 19 8.62 -11.73 -25.92
CA LEU A 19 7.34 -11.04 -25.97
C LEU A 19 6.20 -11.89 -25.38
N VAL A 20 6.21 -13.20 -25.62
CA VAL A 20 5.22 -14.13 -25.04
C VAL A 20 5.42 -14.25 -23.52
N ALA A 21 6.66 -14.37 -23.03
CA ALA A 21 6.92 -14.42 -21.60
C ALA A 21 6.55 -13.10 -20.88
N ALA A 22 6.79 -11.95 -21.51
CA ALA A 22 6.43 -10.65 -20.95
C ALA A 22 4.91 -10.41 -20.86
N GLN A 23 4.09 -11.09 -21.66
CA GLN A 23 2.63 -10.98 -21.58
C GLN A 23 2.03 -11.77 -20.41
N PHE A 24 2.75 -12.74 -19.84
CA PHE A 24 2.24 -13.59 -18.75
C PHE A 24 2.59 -13.12 -17.34
N GLU A 25 3.42 -12.09 -17.16
CA GLU A 25 3.82 -11.64 -15.81
C GLU A 25 2.83 -10.65 -15.16
N ASP A 26 1.94 -10.00 -15.92
CA ASP A 26 1.14 -8.87 -15.40
C ASP A 26 -0.34 -9.19 -15.06
N GLU A 27 -0.87 -10.38 -15.40
CA GLU A 27 -2.32 -10.66 -15.24
C GLU A 27 -2.74 -11.26 -13.89
N ASP A 28 -1.81 -11.72 -13.05
CA ASP A 28 -2.17 -12.63 -11.95
C ASP A 28 -2.60 -11.97 -10.62
N GLU A 29 -2.29 -10.69 -10.36
CA GLU A 29 -2.54 -10.07 -9.04
C GLU A 29 -3.93 -9.44 -8.84
N GLY A 30 -4.70 -9.28 -9.93
CA GLY A 30 -6.02 -8.63 -9.90
C GLY A 30 -5.99 -7.13 -9.57
N ARG A 31 -7.15 -6.47 -9.61
CA ARG A 31 -7.24 -5.02 -9.37
C ARG A 31 -7.10 -4.70 -7.88
N ILE A 32 -6.21 -3.77 -7.53
CA ILE A 32 -6.08 -3.26 -6.17
C ILE A 32 -7.32 -2.44 -5.81
N LEU A 33 -8.01 -2.84 -4.75
CA LEU A 33 -9.16 -2.12 -4.18
C LEU A 33 -8.74 -1.25 -2.99
N VAL A 34 -7.81 -1.75 -2.18
CA VAL A 34 -7.29 -1.08 -0.99
C VAL A 34 -5.80 -1.32 -0.88
N ASP A 35 -5.03 -0.25 -0.64
CA ASP A 35 -3.64 -0.31 -0.21
C ASP A 35 -3.45 0.60 1.02
N ASN A 36 -3.73 0.05 2.21
CA ASN A 36 -3.67 0.79 3.46
C ASN A 36 -2.28 0.64 4.11
N LYS A 37 -1.49 1.71 4.10
CA LYS A 37 -0.13 1.73 4.68
C LYS A 37 -0.11 1.81 6.22
N CYS A 38 -1.15 2.38 6.82
CA CYS A 38 -1.27 2.59 8.27
C CYS A 38 -1.51 1.28 9.04
N GLN A 39 -2.35 0.40 8.50
CA GLN A 39 -2.65 -0.94 9.05
C GLN A 39 -1.99 -2.07 8.26
N CYS A 40 -1.19 -1.75 7.23
CA CYS A 40 -0.52 -2.69 6.33
C CYS A 40 -1.44 -3.77 5.74
N VAL A 41 -2.54 -3.31 5.14
CA VAL A 41 -3.54 -4.19 4.50
C VAL A 41 -3.62 -3.91 3.01
N ARG A 42 -3.57 -4.98 2.21
CA ARG A 42 -3.82 -4.92 0.77
C ARG A 42 -5.00 -5.80 0.42
N VAL A 43 -5.96 -5.22 -0.32
CA VAL A 43 -7.12 -5.95 -0.84
C VAL A 43 -7.10 -5.86 -2.35
N THR A 44 -7.07 -7.01 -3.03
CA THR A 44 -7.22 -7.10 -4.48
C THR A 44 -8.48 -7.87 -4.85
N SER A 45 -8.97 -7.67 -6.07
CA SER A 45 -10.11 -8.42 -6.59
C SER A 45 -9.98 -8.66 -8.08
N ARG A 46 -10.42 -9.83 -8.51
CA ARG A 46 -10.44 -10.26 -9.90
C ARG A 46 -11.68 -11.09 -10.19
N LEU A 47 -12.13 -11.05 -11.44
CA LEU A 47 -13.13 -11.97 -11.95
C LEU A 47 -12.40 -13.20 -12.47
N VAL A 48 -12.79 -14.38 -12.00
CA VAL A 48 -12.24 -15.66 -12.47
C VAL A 48 -13.38 -16.60 -12.84
N PRO A 49 -13.24 -17.44 -13.87
CA PRO A 49 -14.22 -18.48 -14.15
C PRO A 49 -14.39 -19.41 -12.94
N SER A 50 -15.63 -19.82 -12.67
CA SER A 50 -15.90 -20.80 -11.61
C SER A 50 -15.24 -22.13 -11.93
N LYS A 51 -14.71 -22.79 -10.89
CA LYS A 51 -14.11 -24.13 -11.01
C LYS A 51 -15.15 -25.18 -11.42
N ASP A 52 -16.41 -24.98 -11.05
CA ASP A 52 -17.50 -25.93 -11.30
C ASP A 52 -18.19 -25.71 -12.64
N ASN A 53 -18.25 -24.45 -13.11
CA ASN A 53 -18.82 -24.08 -14.40
C ASN A 53 -18.05 -22.89 -15.02
N PRO A 54 -17.21 -23.11 -16.03
CA PRO A 54 -16.42 -22.07 -16.66
C PRO A 54 -17.22 -20.94 -17.32
N GLU A 55 -18.51 -21.14 -17.62
CA GLU A 55 -19.40 -20.10 -18.17
C GLU A 55 -19.87 -19.09 -17.12
N VAL A 56 -19.67 -19.38 -15.84
CA VAL A 56 -20.04 -18.51 -14.72
C VAL A 56 -18.79 -17.85 -14.15
N GLU A 57 -18.78 -16.52 -14.09
CA GLU A 57 -17.71 -15.77 -13.42
C GLU A 57 -17.96 -15.67 -11.92
N VAL A 58 -16.89 -15.78 -11.13
CA VAL A 58 -16.88 -15.55 -9.69
C VAL A 58 -15.94 -14.40 -9.33
N VAL A 59 -16.35 -13.62 -8.34
CA VAL A 59 -15.53 -12.52 -7.81
C VAL A 59 -14.59 -13.06 -6.76
N GLU A 60 -13.30 -13.18 -7.10
CA GLU A 60 -12.27 -13.47 -6.13
C GLU A 60 -11.84 -12.18 -5.43
N ARG A 61 -11.66 -12.24 -4.11
CA ARG A 61 -11.16 -11.13 -3.30
C ARG A 61 -10.06 -11.62 -2.36
N ASN A 62 -8.85 -11.15 -2.61
CA ASN A 62 -7.67 -11.51 -1.83
C ASN A 62 -7.38 -10.41 -0.80
N ILE A 63 -7.22 -10.80 0.46
CA ILE A 63 -6.92 -9.89 1.57
C ILE A 63 -5.58 -10.30 2.18
N ARG A 64 -4.58 -9.44 2.05
CA ARG A 64 -3.25 -9.61 2.66
C ARG A 64 -3.09 -8.67 3.84
N LEU A 65 -2.76 -9.23 5.00
CA LEU A 65 -2.53 -8.52 6.26
C LEU A 65 -1.09 -8.79 6.72
N ILE A 66 -0.35 -7.74 7.10
CA ILE A 66 0.96 -7.88 7.74
C ILE A 66 0.84 -7.41 9.19
N VAL A 67 1.09 -8.32 10.13
CA VAL A 67 0.94 -8.06 11.57
C VAL A 67 2.30 -7.74 12.19
N PRO A 68 2.53 -6.51 12.67
CA PRO A 68 3.81 -6.13 13.26
C PRO A 68 3.88 -6.53 14.74
N LEU A 69 4.54 -7.66 15.01
CA LEU A 69 4.58 -8.29 16.35
C LEU A 69 5.33 -7.49 17.43
N LYS A 70 6.11 -6.48 17.04
CA LYS A 70 6.94 -5.67 17.95
C LYS A 70 6.50 -4.20 18.03
N ASN A 71 5.48 -3.81 17.27
CA ASN A 71 5.05 -2.42 17.27
C ASN A 71 4.25 -2.08 18.53
N ARG A 72 4.31 -0.81 18.91
CA ARG A 72 3.62 -0.31 20.10
C ARG A 72 2.16 0.01 19.82
N GLU A 73 1.36 0.17 20.86
CA GLU A 73 -0.03 0.62 20.74
C GLU A 73 -0.10 2.02 20.12
N ASN A 74 0.73 2.94 20.58
CA ASN A 74 0.94 4.24 19.95
C ASN A 74 2.32 4.24 19.28
N ILE A 75 2.36 4.07 17.96
CA ILE A 75 3.63 3.97 17.22
C ILE A 75 4.50 5.24 17.32
N SER A 76 3.92 6.39 17.67
CA SER A 76 4.66 7.64 17.89
C SER A 76 5.23 7.76 19.31
N ASP A 77 4.73 6.95 20.26
CA ASP A 77 5.21 6.92 21.64
C ASP A 77 5.99 5.62 21.91
N PRO A 78 7.34 5.69 21.99
CA PRO A 78 8.17 4.51 22.21
C PRO A 78 7.95 3.85 23.58
N ASN A 79 7.34 4.55 24.53
CA ASN A 79 7.04 4.04 25.88
C ASN A 79 5.70 3.30 25.95
N SER A 80 4.86 3.41 24.93
CA SER A 80 3.58 2.70 24.91
C SER A 80 3.79 1.18 24.86
N PRO A 81 2.88 0.38 25.44
CA PRO A 81 3.04 -1.07 25.50
C PRO A 81 3.05 -1.69 24.10
N VAL A 82 3.59 -2.91 23.98
CA VAL A 82 3.53 -3.66 22.72
C VAL A 82 2.08 -4.00 22.41
N ARG A 83 1.67 -3.75 21.17
CA ARG A 83 0.31 -4.04 20.71
C ARG A 83 0.12 -5.55 20.55
N THR A 84 -0.92 -6.08 21.17
CA THR A 84 -1.30 -7.49 21.07
C THR A 84 -2.61 -7.71 20.31
N ASN A 85 -3.47 -6.68 20.22
CA ASN A 85 -4.76 -6.75 19.57
C ASN A 85 -4.78 -5.92 18.27
N PHE A 86 -5.18 -6.56 17.17
CA PHE A 86 -5.26 -5.97 15.85
C PHE A 86 -6.68 -6.15 15.29
N VAL A 87 -7.38 -5.04 15.03
CA VAL A 87 -8.78 -5.05 14.59
C VAL A 87 -8.90 -4.36 13.24
N TYR A 88 -9.27 -5.14 12.23
CA TYR A 88 -9.40 -4.68 10.86
C TYR A 88 -10.88 -4.62 10.48
N ARG A 89 -11.39 -3.41 10.22
CA ARG A 89 -12.77 -3.21 9.75
C ARG A 89 -12.73 -2.84 8.27
N LEU A 90 -13.31 -3.69 7.41
CA LEU A 90 -13.30 -3.48 5.96
C LEU A 90 -13.89 -2.11 5.57
N SER A 91 -14.95 -1.67 6.26
CA SER A 91 -15.55 -0.34 6.09
C SER A 91 -14.57 0.81 6.30
N ASN A 92 -13.62 0.66 7.23
CA ASN A 92 -12.62 1.68 7.53
C ASN A 92 -11.46 1.62 6.52
N LEU A 93 -11.11 0.41 6.09
CA LEU A 93 -10.05 0.16 5.11
C LEU A 93 -10.42 0.67 3.71
N CYS A 94 -11.67 0.48 3.28
CA CYS A 94 -12.17 0.88 1.97
C CYS A 94 -12.60 2.36 1.88
N LYS A 95 -12.44 3.12 2.97
CA LYS A 95 -12.88 4.51 3.05
C LYS A 95 -12.00 5.40 2.16
N LYS A 96 -12.59 6.00 1.12
CA LYS A 96 -11.93 7.00 0.28
C LYS A 96 -12.09 8.38 0.89
N ARG A 97 -10.97 9.05 1.14
CA ARG A 97 -10.94 10.39 1.74
C ARG A 97 -10.61 11.46 0.72
N ASP A 98 -9.91 11.11 -0.36
CA ASP A 98 -9.51 12.12 -1.32
C ASP A 98 -10.75 12.66 -2.04
N PRO A 99 -10.94 14.00 -2.02
CA PRO A 99 -12.01 14.63 -2.76
C PRO A 99 -11.79 14.37 -4.25
N ILE A 100 -12.89 14.30 -4.99
CA ILE A 100 -12.84 14.13 -6.44
C ILE A 100 -13.55 15.29 -7.11
N GLU A 101 -13.10 15.62 -8.29
CA GLU A 101 -13.76 16.55 -9.17
C GLU A 101 -14.75 15.78 -10.05
N LEU A 102 -15.96 16.29 -10.15
CA LEU A 102 -17.05 15.76 -10.95
C LEU A 102 -17.53 16.84 -11.91
N GLU A 103 -17.70 16.49 -13.17
CA GLU A 103 -18.29 17.37 -14.16
C GLU A 103 -19.82 17.18 -14.17
N LEU A 104 -20.55 18.25 -13.89
CA LEU A 104 -22.01 18.29 -13.92
C LEU A 104 -22.45 19.31 -14.97
N GLY A 105 -22.67 18.84 -16.20
CA GLY A 105 -22.97 19.73 -17.33
C GLY A 105 -21.72 20.50 -17.74
N ASN A 106 -21.73 21.83 -17.56
CA ASN A 106 -20.60 22.71 -17.88
C ASN A 106 -19.82 23.19 -16.64
N GLU A 107 -20.07 22.58 -15.48
CA GLU A 107 -19.43 22.98 -14.20
C GLU A 107 -18.63 21.81 -13.61
N ILE A 108 -17.47 22.13 -13.05
CA ILE A 108 -16.64 21.18 -12.29
C ILE A 108 -16.90 21.43 -10.81
N VAL A 109 -17.37 20.40 -10.10
CA VAL A 109 -17.66 20.47 -8.67
C VAL A 109 -16.78 19.49 -7.89
N THR A 110 -16.30 19.90 -6.73
CA THR A 110 -15.55 19.03 -5.82
C THR A 110 -16.51 18.30 -4.89
N ALA A 111 -16.45 16.96 -4.88
CA ALA A 111 -17.30 16.10 -4.06
C ALA A 111 -16.48 15.21 -3.12
N THR A 112 -17.04 14.92 -1.96
CA THR A 112 -16.50 13.92 -1.03
C THR A 112 -17.08 12.55 -1.35
N GLN A 113 -16.29 11.49 -1.19
CA GLN A 113 -16.69 10.11 -1.50
C GLN A 113 -17.08 9.28 -0.26
N SER A 114 -17.14 9.89 0.92
CA SER A 114 -17.35 9.21 2.20
C SER A 114 -18.20 10.05 3.15
N ASN A 115 -19.19 9.40 3.78
CA ASN A 115 -20.16 10.06 4.66
C ASN A 115 -19.58 10.54 6.01
N ASN A 116 -18.53 9.90 6.51
CA ASN A 116 -17.89 10.28 7.77
C ASN A 116 -16.51 10.85 7.47
N TRP A 117 -16.22 12.11 7.81
CA TRP A 117 -14.90 12.73 7.66
C TRP A 117 -14.14 12.76 8.98
N ASP A 118 -14.26 11.72 9.81
CA ASP A 118 -13.51 11.69 11.06
C ASP A 118 -12.00 11.56 10.79
N GLU A 119 -11.23 12.48 11.37
CA GLU A 119 -9.89 12.90 10.93
C GLU A 119 -8.85 11.79 11.12
N SER A 120 -9.04 10.91 12.10
CA SER A 120 -8.14 9.78 12.28
C SER A 120 -8.43 8.67 11.26
N CYS A 121 -7.48 8.37 10.38
CA CYS A 121 -7.26 6.96 10.03
C CYS A 121 -6.98 6.32 11.38
N GLY A 122 -7.91 5.49 11.87
CA GLY A 122 -7.82 4.90 13.21
C GLY A 122 -6.42 4.36 13.49
N THR A 123 -6.05 4.21 14.76
CA THR A 123 -4.67 3.99 15.22
C THR A 123 -3.83 3.13 14.27
N CYS A 124 -2.72 3.68 13.77
CA CYS A 124 -1.83 2.97 12.87
C CYS A 124 -1.09 1.84 13.58
N TYR A 125 -0.90 0.74 12.86
CA TYR A 125 -0.20 -0.45 13.33
C TYR A 125 1.24 -0.47 12.82
N THR A 126 1.49 0.10 11.65
CA THR A 126 2.80 0.16 10.99
C THR A 126 3.23 1.60 10.72
N TYR A 127 4.54 1.80 10.65
CA TYR A 127 5.11 3.04 10.12
C TYR A 127 4.95 3.10 8.60
N ASP A 128 4.71 4.29 8.08
CA ASP A 128 4.78 4.57 6.65
C ASP A 128 6.23 4.88 6.26
N ARG A 129 6.78 4.14 5.30
CA ARG A 129 8.18 4.30 4.84
C ARG A 129 8.46 5.70 4.30
N ASN A 130 7.43 6.39 3.79
CA ASN A 130 7.58 7.70 3.18
C ASN A 130 7.30 8.85 4.16
N LYS A 131 7.09 8.56 5.45
CA LYS A 131 6.80 9.58 6.47
C LYS A 131 7.82 9.51 7.60
N CYS A 132 8.33 10.68 7.98
CA CYS A 132 9.17 10.81 9.16
C CYS A 132 8.34 10.72 10.45
N TYR A 133 8.76 9.85 11.36
CA TYR A 133 8.22 9.75 12.71
C TYR A 133 9.30 10.16 13.71
N THR A 134 8.97 11.03 14.65
CA THR A 134 9.89 11.54 15.67
C THR A 134 9.32 11.39 17.07
N SER A 135 10.20 11.42 18.06
CA SER A 135 9.85 11.46 19.48
C SER A 135 10.79 12.41 20.21
N THR A 136 10.32 13.02 21.29
CA THR A 136 11.13 13.93 22.09
C THR A 136 11.68 13.20 23.33
N ALA A 137 12.98 13.30 23.53
CA ALA A 137 13.66 12.74 24.69
C ALA A 137 14.31 13.86 25.51
N LEU A 138 14.29 13.71 26.85
CA LEU A 138 15.00 14.60 27.74
C LEU A 138 16.44 14.08 27.91
N LEU A 139 17.42 14.91 27.55
CA LEU A 139 18.84 14.62 27.78
C LEU A 139 19.43 15.62 28.77
N ASP A 140 20.25 15.14 29.69
CA ASP A 140 21.04 15.98 30.59
C ASP A 140 22.47 16.13 30.07
N LEU A 141 22.85 17.36 29.74
CA LEU A 141 24.17 17.71 29.20
C LEU A 141 24.77 18.81 30.07
N GLY A 142 25.76 18.45 30.90
CA GLY A 142 26.45 19.42 31.75
C GLY A 142 25.58 20.06 32.83
N GLY A 143 24.59 19.33 33.37
CA GLY A 143 23.67 19.81 34.41
C GLY A 143 22.51 20.65 33.87
N LYS A 144 22.33 20.70 32.55
CA LYS A 144 21.19 21.34 31.88
C LYS A 144 20.39 20.28 31.14
N SER A 145 19.15 20.07 31.59
CA SER A 145 18.21 19.20 30.88
C SER A 145 17.66 19.90 29.64
N THR A 146 17.81 19.28 28.48
CA THR A 146 17.37 19.81 27.18
C THR A 146 16.47 18.78 26.49
N MET A 147 15.35 19.24 25.94
CA MET A 147 14.49 18.40 25.10
C MET A 147 15.10 18.30 23.72
N VAL A 148 15.41 17.07 23.28
CA VAL A 148 15.94 16.80 21.95
C VAL A 148 14.92 15.99 21.15
N THR A 149 14.82 16.29 19.86
CA THR A 149 14.01 15.50 18.92
C THR A 149 14.85 14.37 18.37
N THR A 150 14.31 13.15 18.43
CA THR A 150 14.94 11.92 17.95
C THR A 150 14.08 11.31 16.85
N ALA A 151 14.73 10.76 15.82
CA ALA A 151 14.03 10.08 14.72
C ALA A 151 13.72 8.64 15.08
N LEU A 152 12.45 8.23 14.94
CA LEU A 152 12.01 6.83 15.06
C LEU A 152 12.22 6.07 13.74
N THR A 153 12.11 6.76 12.60
CA THR A 153 12.29 6.22 11.24
C THR A 153 13.38 7.00 10.49
N PRO A 154 14.67 6.78 10.80
CA PRO A 154 15.76 7.65 10.36
C PRO A 154 15.87 7.80 8.84
N GLU A 155 15.65 6.73 8.07
CA GLU A 155 15.72 6.76 6.60
C GLU A 155 14.75 7.76 5.94
N SER A 156 13.64 8.07 6.61
CA SER A 156 12.58 8.96 6.12
C SER A 156 12.65 10.38 6.68
N CYS A 157 13.64 10.67 7.54
CA CYS A 157 13.71 11.91 8.33
C CYS A 157 14.87 12.84 7.93
N TYR A 158 15.49 12.61 6.77
CA TYR A 158 16.47 13.56 6.23
C TYR A 158 15.76 14.82 5.75
N SER A 159 16.32 15.98 6.07
CA SER A 159 15.94 17.24 5.44
C SER A 159 16.50 17.27 4.02
N ASP A 160 15.67 17.62 3.05
CA ASP A 160 16.11 17.91 1.67
C ASP A 160 17.06 19.11 1.60
#